data_AF-R5KQF3-F1
#
_entry.id   AF-R5KQF3-F1
#
_cell.length_a   1.000
_cell.length_b   1.000
_cell.length_c   1.000
_cell.angle_alpha   90.00
_cell.angle_beta   90.00
_cell.angle_gamma   90.00
#
_symmetry.space_group_name_H-M   'P 1'
#
loop_
_entity.id
_entity.type
_entity.pdbx_description
1 polymer ?
#
loop_
_entity_poly.entity_id
_entity_poly.type
_entity_poly.pdbx_seq_one_letter_code
_entity_poly.pdbx_strand_id
1 'polypeptide(L)'
;MTMPTSMNQLATYIHLSSIIMRRVTSYGFVMSNGYSVILFYNYSCLSDNKDADHLGQDVVCVNAIYDMNGLRKPNTVGKDIGFVTILYPDESSIAVAPDVVKQDARRTTFDDAGASCTAQNKEYTLPNRDELLAMYYNANLLRIPSTNPPYWSATQASAELGWTQDFSYGHRTMNTKSKIFNVRCVRR
;
A
#
# COMPACT_ATOMS: atom_id res chain seq x y z
N MET A 1 -15.41 8.26 -10.32
CA MET A 1 -14.63 8.40 -9.07
C MET A 1 -13.84 9.68 -9.18
N THR A 2 -13.70 10.45 -8.10
CA THR A 2 -12.92 11.69 -8.08
C THR A 2 -11.52 11.36 -7.57
N MET A 3 -10.48 11.92 -8.20
CA MET A 3 -9.10 11.78 -7.72
C MET A 3 -8.97 12.38 -6.31
N PRO A 4 -8.24 11.73 -5.39
CA PRO A 4 -7.98 12.31 -4.08
C PRO A 4 -7.16 13.58 -4.24
N THR A 5 -7.50 14.62 -3.49
CA THR A 5 -6.82 15.93 -3.49
C THR A 5 -6.08 16.20 -2.18
N SER A 6 -6.37 15.41 -1.15
CA SER A 6 -5.71 15.47 0.16
C SER A 6 -5.35 14.07 0.65
N MET A 7 -4.30 13.99 1.45
CA MET A 7 -3.78 12.73 1.97
C MET A 7 -4.81 11.95 2.82
N ASN A 8 -5.69 12.66 3.54
CA ASN A 8 -6.75 12.05 4.36
C ASN A 8 -7.76 11.23 3.54
N GLN A 9 -7.77 11.40 2.22
CA GLN A 9 -8.62 10.63 1.32
C GLN A 9 -7.97 9.31 0.87
N LEU A 10 -6.69 9.09 1.17
CA LEU A 10 -5.93 7.94 0.68
C LEU A 10 -6.15 6.68 1.54
N ALA A 11 -6.16 6.83 2.87
CA ALA A 11 -6.40 5.74 3.81
C ALA A 11 -6.99 6.25 5.14
N THR A 12 -7.72 5.38 5.84
CA THR A 12 -8.23 5.66 7.19
C THR A 12 -7.05 5.87 8.15
N TYR A 13 -7.17 6.88 9.03
CA TYR A 13 -6.20 7.18 10.09
C TYR A 13 -4.75 7.39 9.64
N ILE A 14 -4.50 7.67 8.35
CA ILE A 14 -3.16 7.96 7.82
C ILE A 14 -2.47 9.15 8.52
N HIS A 15 -3.28 10.05 9.09
CA HIS A 15 -2.85 11.22 9.85
C HIS A 15 -2.34 10.91 11.27
N LEU A 16 -2.48 9.67 11.77
CA LEU A 16 -1.98 9.33 13.12
C LEU A 16 -0.46 9.45 13.24
N SER A 17 0.25 9.48 12.12
CA SER A 17 1.64 9.89 12.12
C SER A 17 1.77 11.40 12.30
N SER A 18 2.36 11.81 13.42
CA SER A 18 2.73 13.20 13.69
C SER A 18 3.78 13.74 12.70
N ILE A 19 4.58 12.86 12.10
CA ILE A 19 5.60 13.18 11.11
C ILE A 19 4.94 13.58 9.79
N ILE A 20 3.98 12.78 9.34
CA ILE A 20 3.30 12.99 8.05
C ILE A 20 2.31 14.16 8.13
N MET A 21 1.58 14.31 9.25
CA MET A 21 0.51 15.32 9.39
C MET A 21 0.95 16.76 9.14
N ARG A 22 2.24 17.08 9.26
CA ARG A 22 2.76 18.45 9.15
C ARG A 22 3.61 18.72 7.92
N ARG A 23 3.96 17.69 7.13
CA ARG A 23 5.02 17.79 6.11
C ARG A 23 4.69 17.07 4.81
N VAL A 24 3.42 16.80 4.54
CA VAL A 24 2.97 16.34 3.23
C VAL A 24 2.39 17.50 2.42
N THR A 25 2.89 17.67 1.20
CA THR A 25 2.34 18.60 0.20
C THR A 25 1.84 17.82 -1.01
N SER A 26 0.72 18.24 -1.59
CA SER A 26 0.20 17.68 -2.83
C SER A 26 0.42 18.59 -4.03
N TYR A 27 0.78 18.00 -5.16
CA TYR A 27 0.99 18.68 -6.45
C TYR A 27 0.17 17.98 -7.53
N GLY A 28 -0.75 18.72 -8.15
CA GLY A 28 -1.59 18.21 -9.24
C GLY A 28 -1.11 18.71 -10.60
N PHE A 29 -1.00 17.81 -11.56
CA PHE A 29 -0.62 18.10 -12.95
C PHE A 29 -1.69 17.56 -13.89
N VAL A 30 -2.04 18.36 -14.89
CA VAL A 30 -2.82 17.91 -16.05
C VAL A 30 -1.97 18.13 -17.29
N MET A 31 -1.67 17.05 -17.99
CA MET A 31 -0.88 17.07 -19.22
C MET A 31 -1.74 17.51 -20.41
N SER A 32 -1.10 17.94 -21.50
CA SER A 32 -1.79 18.42 -22.70
C SER A 32 -2.68 17.35 -23.37
N ASN A 33 -2.37 16.07 -23.18
CA ASN A 33 -3.18 14.94 -23.65
C ASN A 33 -4.33 14.57 -22.69
N GLY A 34 -4.53 15.34 -21.62
CA GLY A 34 -5.57 15.16 -20.62
C GLY A 34 -5.20 14.18 -19.50
N TYR A 35 -4.05 13.52 -19.55
CA TYR A 35 -3.60 12.67 -18.43
C TYR A 35 -3.35 13.52 -17.20
N SER A 36 -3.62 12.95 -16.03
CA SER A 36 -3.44 13.67 -14.78
C SER A 36 -2.65 12.86 -13.77
N VAL A 37 -1.88 13.56 -12.96
CA VAL A 37 -1.15 12.97 -11.85
C VAL A 37 -1.33 13.89 -10.66
N ILE A 38 -1.65 13.31 -9.50
CA ILE A 38 -1.48 13.99 -8.22
C ILE A 38 -0.38 13.30 -7.44
N LEU A 39 0.58 14.09 -6.98
CA LEU A 39 1.74 13.65 -6.23
C LEU A 39 1.62 14.14 -4.79
N PHE A 40 1.71 13.23 -3.83
CA PHE A 40 1.83 13.53 -2.41
C PHE A 40 3.28 13.35 -2.00
N TYR A 41 3.94 14.43 -1.60
CA TYR A 41 5.35 14.40 -1.19
C TYR A 41 5.48 14.64 0.32
N ASN A 42 6.07 13.66 1.01
CA ASN A 42 6.44 13.72 2.42
C ASN A 42 7.91 14.11 2.56
N TYR A 43 8.17 15.36 2.92
CA TYR A 43 9.53 15.88 3.12
C TYR A 43 10.27 15.29 4.33
N SER A 44 9.60 14.49 5.15
CA SER A 44 10.17 13.90 6.35
C SER A 44 9.88 12.41 6.45
N CYS A 45 9.77 11.76 5.29
CA CYS A 45 9.77 10.31 5.27
C CYS A 45 11.04 9.75 5.93
N LEU A 46 10.90 8.60 6.56
CA LEU A 46 11.97 7.94 7.30
C LEU A 46 12.56 6.79 6.50
N SER A 47 13.81 6.45 6.82
CA SER A 47 14.40 5.17 6.45
C SER A 47 13.64 4.02 7.11
N ASP A 48 13.76 2.84 6.51
CA ASP A 48 13.11 1.63 7.00
C ASP A 48 13.59 1.21 8.39
N ASN A 49 12.68 0.72 9.24
CA ASN A 49 13.03 0.06 10.50
C ASN A 49 12.67 -1.42 10.41
N LYS A 50 13.69 -2.27 10.28
CA LYS A 50 13.51 -3.73 10.14
C LYS A 50 13.54 -4.49 11.46
N ASP A 51 13.76 -3.78 12.57
CA ASP A 51 14.01 -4.39 13.88
C ASP A 51 12.90 -4.10 14.89
N ALA A 52 11.94 -3.25 14.54
CA ALA A 52 10.85 -2.87 15.43
C ALA A 52 9.55 -2.55 14.68
N ASP A 53 8.44 -2.68 15.39
CA ASP A 53 7.14 -2.21 14.96
C ASP A 53 7.17 -0.69 14.75
N HIS A 54 6.55 -0.23 13.67
CA HIS A 54 6.54 1.19 13.30
C HIS A 54 5.31 1.54 12.46
N LEU A 55 5.04 2.83 12.28
CA LEU A 55 4.01 3.28 11.35
C LEU A 55 4.56 3.17 9.92
N GLY A 56 3.93 2.32 9.09
CA GLY A 56 4.39 2.10 7.73
C GLY A 56 4.30 3.36 6.87
N GLN A 57 3.29 4.19 7.09
CA GLN A 57 3.12 5.43 6.36
C GLN A 57 4.34 6.38 6.48
N ASP A 58 5.13 6.29 7.56
CA ASP A 58 6.26 7.19 7.80
C ASP A 58 7.39 7.00 6.80
N VAL A 59 7.49 5.84 6.17
CA VAL A 59 8.55 5.54 5.19
C VAL A 59 8.15 5.89 3.76
N VAL A 60 6.91 6.33 3.53
CA VAL A 60 6.45 6.75 2.20
C VAL A 60 6.91 8.18 1.94
N CYS A 61 7.82 8.33 0.97
CA CYS A 61 8.35 9.62 0.56
C CYS A 61 7.46 10.27 -0.50
N VAL A 62 7.07 9.51 -1.52
CA VAL A 62 6.22 10.02 -2.60
C VAL A 62 5.11 9.03 -2.87
N ASN A 63 3.88 9.50 -3.00
CA ASN A 63 2.78 8.71 -3.55
C ASN A 63 2.17 9.46 -4.73
N ALA A 64 2.30 8.91 -5.92
CA ALA A 64 1.73 9.46 -7.14
C ALA A 64 0.49 8.64 -7.52
N ILE A 65 -0.65 9.30 -7.72
CA ILE A 65 -1.86 8.70 -8.28
C ILE A 65 -2.06 9.29 -9.65
N TYR A 66 -2.16 8.43 -10.65
CA TYR A 66 -2.25 8.83 -12.05
C TYR A 66 -3.56 8.38 -12.67
N ASP A 67 -4.02 9.14 -13.65
CA ASP A 67 -5.15 8.83 -14.52
C ASP A 67 -4.70 8.94 -15.98
N MET A 68 -4.66 7.79 -16.66
CA MET A 68 -4.24 7.65 -18.05
C MET A 68 -5.43 7.58 -19.02
N ASN A 69 -6.65 7.86 -18.58
CA ASN A 69 -7.82 7.89 -19.47
C ASN A 69 -7.98 9.22 -20.22
N GLY A 70 -7.21 10.24 -19.82
CA GLY A 70 -7.33 11.58 -20.40
C GLY A 70 -8.69 12.23 -20.10
N LEU A 71 -9.26 12.90 -21.09
CA LEU A 71 -10.61 13.47 -21.02
C LEU A 71 -11.73 12.44 -21.29
N ARG A 72 -11.37 11.18 -21.60
CA ARG A 72 -12.36 10.13 -21.89
C ARG A 72 -12.96 9.64 -20.58
N LYS A 73 -14.28 9.49 -20.52
CA LYS A 73 -15.02 8.97 -19.36
C LYS A 73 -15.69 7.64 -19.72
N PRO A 74 -15.86 6.69 -18.78
CA PRO A 74 -15.58 6.76 -17.34
C PRO A 74 -14.18 6.24 -16.95
N ASN A 75 -13.63 6.75 -15.83
CA ASN A 75 -12.32 6.34 -15.30
C ASN A 75 -12.47 5.19 -14.30
N THR A 76 -11.65 4.14 -14.45
CA THR A 76 -11.72 2.92 -13.65
C THR A 76 -10.39 2.64 -12.94
N VAL A 77 -10.42 2.46 -11.62
CA VAL A 77 -9.24 2.07 -10.81
C VAL A 77 -8.76 0.67 -11.18
N GLY A 78 -7.45 0.51 -11.36
CA GLY A 78 -6.79 -0.72 -11.82
C GLY A 78 -6.86 -0.93 -13.33
N LYS A 79 -7.37 0.06 -14.08
CA LYS A 79 -7.37 0.07 -15.54
C LYS A 79 -6.81 1.39 -16.07
N ASP A 80 -7.48 2.50 -15.72
CA ASP A 80 -7.13 3.84 -16.18
C ASP A 80 -6.50 4.67 -15.05
N ILE A 81 -6.90 4.40 -13.80
CA ILE A 81 -6.33 5.02 -12.60
C ILE A 81 -5.44 4.01 -11.88
N GLY A 82 -4.20 4.41 -11.58
CA GLY A 82 -3.25 3.63 -10.81
C GLY A 82 -2.43 4.51 -9.86
N PHE A 83 -1.47 3.90 -9.18
CA PHE A 83 -0.58 4.61 -8.26
C PHE A 83 0.83 4.04 -8.30
N VAL A 84 1.79 4.89 -7.95
CA VAL A 84 3.18 4.51 -7.68
C VAL A 84 3.53 5.09 -6.31
N THR A 85 4.00 4.22 -5.42
CA THR A 85 4.45 4.61 -4.08
C THR A 85 5.97 4.45 -4.02
N ILE A 86 6.68 5.53 -3.70
CA ILE A 86 8.13 5.58 -3.54
C ILE A 86 8.43 5.63 -2.04
N LEU A 87 9.20 4.64 -1.59
CA LEU A 87 9.57 4.47 -0.19
C LEU A 87 11.05 4.78 0.02
N TYR A 88 11.36 5.20 1.24
CA TYR A 88 12.69 5.45 1.79
C TYR A 88 13.45 6.64 1.16
N PRO A 89 14.08 7.51 1.97
CA PRO A 89 14.79 8.70 1.50
C PRO A 89 16.26 8.45 1.13
N ASP A 90 16.77 7.23 1.29
CA ASP A 90 18.18 6.88 1.16
C ASP A 90 18.45 5.95 -0.04
N GLU A 91 19.64 5.33 -0.10
CA GLU A 91 20.06 4.44 -1.18
C GLU A 91 19.17 3.18 -1.33
N SER A 92 18.35 2.85 -0.33
CA SER A 92 17.36 1.77 -0.39
C SER A 92 16.05 2.15 -1.08
N SER A 93 15.97 3.37 -1.65
CA SER A 93 14.75 3.87 -2.27
C SER A 93 14.20 2.91 -3.32
N ILE A 94 12.88 2.68 -3.25
CA ILE A 94 12.17 1.76 -4.13
C ILE A 94 10.83 2.36 -4.54
N ALA A 95 10.46 2.16 -5.81
CA ALA A 95 9.14 2.48 -6.33
C ALA A 95 8.33 1.20 -6.52
N VAL A 96 7.13 1.15 -5.94
CA VAL A 96 6.22 0.01 -6.06
C VAL A 96 4.87 0.45 -6.65
N ALA A 97 4.32 -0.39 -7.53
CA ALA A 97 3.04 -0.19 -8.18
C ALA A 97 2.34 -1.56 -8.36
N PRO A 98 1.87 -2.18 -7.26
CA PRO A 98 1.32 -3.53 -7.32
C PRO A 98 -0.01 -3.59 -8.10
N ASP A 99 -0.20 -4.65 -8.88
CA ASP A 99 -1.49 -4.99 -9.48
C ASP A 99 -2.37 -5.72 -8.46
N VAL A 100 -3.16 -4.94 -7.72
CA VAL A 100 -3.89 -5.41 -6.52
C VAL A 100 -5.14 -6.20 -6.88
N VAL A 101 -5.24 -7.42 -6.36
CA VAL A 101 -6.44 -8.25 -6.48
C VAL A 101 -7.54 -7.70 -5.58
N LYS A 102 -8.74 -7.47 -6.13
CA LYS A 102 -9.86 -6.81 -5.42
C LYS A 102 -10.47 -7.64 -4.29
N GLN A 103 -10.29 -8.95 -4.30
CA GLN A 103 -10.82 -9.86 -3.29
C GLN A 103 -9.72 -10.32 -2.34
N ASP A 104 -10.06 -10.48 -1.07
CA ASP A 104 -9.16 -11.13 -0.11
C ASP A 104 -9.07 -12.63 -0.42
N ALA A 105 -7.90 -13.20 -0.16
CA ALA A 105 -7.72 -14.64 -0.11
C ALA A 105 -8.14 -15.21 1.24
N ARG A 106 -8.12 -16.55 1.33
CA ARG A 106 -8.44 -17.23 2.57
C ARG A 106 -7.44 -16.81 3.64
N ARG A 107 -7.94 -16.36 4.79
CA ARG A 107 -7.12 -16.06 5.97
C ARG A 107 -6.36 -17.30 6.40
N THR A 108 -5.09 -17.15 6.71
CA THR A 108 -4.22 -18.28 7.05
C THR A 108 -2.98 -17.83 7.84
N THR A 109 -2.13 -18.79 8.20
CA THR A 109 -0.81 -18.60 8.81
C THR A 109 0.16 -17.97 7.82
N PHE A 110 1.30 -17.47 8.31
CA PHE A 110 2.30 -16.84 7.43
C PHE A 110 2.81 -17.79 6.34
N ASP A 111 3.17 -19.03 6.70
CA ASP A 111 3.78 -19.98 5.77
C ASP A 111 2.80 -20.43 4.67
N ASP A 112 1.49 -20.42 4.95
CA ASP A 112 0.44 -20.77 3.98
C ASP A 112 -0.08 -19.57 3.18
N ALA A 113 0.30 -18.34 3.53
CA ALA A 113 -0.27 -17.12 2.93
C ALA A 113 0.02 -17.02 1.43
N GLY A 114 1.21 -17.43 0.99
CA GLY A 114 1.56 -17.51 -0.43
C GLY A 114 0.67 -18.50 -1.18
N ALA A 115 0.49 -19.70 -0.63
CA ALA A 115 -0.35 -20.73 -1.23
C ALA A 115 -1.83 -20.30 -1.30
N SER A 116 -2.31 -19.53 -0.32
CA SER A 116 -3.67 -18.96 -0.34
C SER A 116 -3.90 -18.06 -1.56
N CYS A 117 -2.92 -17.26 -1.95
CA CYS A 117 -3.00 -16.46 -3.18
C CYS A 117 -3.01 -17.33 -4.43
N THR A 118 -2.06 -18.27 -4.54
CA THR A 118 -1.97 -19.18 -5.70
C THR A 118 -3.22 -20.04 -5.87
N ALA A 119 -3.89 -20.40 -4.77
CA ALA A 119 -5.14 -21.15 -4.80
C ALA A 119 -6.32 -20.34 -5.39
N GLN A 120 -6.31 -19.01 -5.29
CA GLN A 120 -7.30 -18.18 -5.99
C GLN A 120 -7.03 -18.10 -7.49
N ASN A 121 -5.76 -17.93 -7.87
CA ASN A 121 -5.29 -17.96 -9.25
C ASN A 121 -3.77 -18.21 -9.25
N LYS A 122 -3.29 -19.00 -10.22
CA LYS A 122 -1.85 -19.32 -10.36
C LYS A 122 -0.96 -18.10 -10.62
N GLU A 123 -1.51 -17.02 -11.17
CA GLU A 123 -0.80 -15.75 -11.40
C GLU A 123 -0.75 -14.86 -10.15
N TYR A 124 -1.43 -15.25 -9.06
CA TYR A 124 -1.51 -14.45 -7.85
C TYR A 124 -0.44 -14.86 -6.85
N THR A 125 0.21 -13.84 -6.29
CA THR A 125 1.27 -14.00 -5.29
C THR A 125 1.00 -13.11 -4.10
N LEU A 126 1.61 -13.47 -2.97
CA LEU A 126 1.58 -12.67 -1.76
C LEU A 126 2.50 -11.44 -1.94
N PRO A 127 2.02 -10.20 -1.69
CA PRO A 127 2.84 -9.01 -1.79
C PRO A 127 3.92 -8.99 -0.72
N ASN A 128 5.06 -8.38 -1.04
CA ASN A 128 6.07 -8.05 -0.05
C ASN A 128 5.58 -6.88 0.84
N ARG A 129 6.39 -6.50 1.85
CA ARG A 129 5.97 -5.50 2.85
C ARG A 129 5.77 -4.11 2.25
N ASP A 130 6.49 -3.78 1.17
CA ASP A 130 6.44 -2.48 0.53
C ASP A 130 5.25 -2.37 -0.42
N GLU A 131 4.97 -3.41 -1.20
CA GLU A 131 3.73 -3.55 -1.97
C GLU A 131 2.50 -3.47 -1.05
N LEU A 132 2.53 -4.17 0.08
CA LEU A 132 1.42 -4.17 1.03
C LEU A 132 1.23 -2.81 1.72
N LEU A 133 2.31 -2.08 2.00
CA LEU A 133 2.24 -0.71 2.49
C LEU A 133 1.66 0.23 1.41
N ALA A 134 2.08 0.11 0.15
CA ALA A 134 1.52 0.91 -0.93
C ALA A 134 0.02 0.69 -1.10
N MET A 135 -0.45 -0.54 -0.86
CA MET A 135 -1.87 -0.87 -0.81
C MET A 135 -2.59 -0.21 0.37
N TYR A 136 -2.00 -0.23 1.58
CA TYR A 136 -2.56 0.50 2.72
C TYR A 136 -2.62 2.00 2.43
N TYR A 137 -1.53 2.58 1.95
CA TYR A 137 -1.41 4.01 1.67
C TYR A 137 -2.47 4.46 0.66
N ASN A 138 -2.94 3.58 -0.23
CA ASN A 138 -3.98 3.85 -1.21
C ASN A 138 -5.28 3.04 -0.95
N ALA A 139 -5.54 2.63 0.29
CA ALA A 139 -6.62 1.69 0.62
C ALA A 139 -8.01 2.18 0.18
N ASN A 140 -8.30 3.48 0.32
CA ASN A 140 -9.58 4.03 -0.10
C ASN A 140 -9.75 4.02 -1.62
N LEU A 141 -8.68 4.29 -2.38
CA LEU A 141 -8.66 4.19 -3.85
C LEU A 141 -8.96 2.75 -4.28
N LEU A 142 -8.35 1.79 -3.58
CA LEU A 142 -8.53 0.35 -3.80
C LEU A 142 -9.82 -0.23 -3.22
N ARG A 143 -10.58 0.59 -2.46
CA ARG A 143 -11.79 0.18 -1.71
C ARG A 143 -11.52 -0.97 -0.74
N ILE A 144 -10.35 -0.98 -0.14
CA ILE A 144 -9.99 -1.90 0.95
C ILE A 144 -10.49 -1.27 2.25
N PRO A 145 -11.44 -1.91 2.96
CA PRO A 145 -11.94 -1.36 4.22
C PRO A 145 -10.85 -1.40 5.30
N SER A 146 -11.03 -0.59 6.35
CA SER A 146 -10.31 -0.76 7.61
C SER A 146 -10.56 -2.18 8.14
N THR A 147 -9.51 -2.96 8.39
CA THR A 147 -9.65 -4.35 8.83
C THR A 147 -8.87 -4.64 10.11
N ASN A 148 -9.42 -5.57 10.88
CA ASN A 148 -8.74 -6.31 11.95
C ASN A 148 -9.15 -7.79 11.77
N PRO A 149 -8.23 -8.76 11.60
CA PRO A 149 -6.77 -8.69 11.75
C PRO A 149 -6.00 -7.91 10.66
N PRO A 150 -4.67 -7.68 10.81
CA PRO A 150 -3.84 -7.11 9.75
C PRO A 150 -3.64 -8.10 8.59
N TYR A 151 -2.93 -7.68 7.54
CA TYR A 151 -2.60 -8.52 6.38
C TYR A 151 -1.17 -9.04 6.47
N TRP A 152 -0.96 -10.31 6.09
CA TRP A 152 0.38 -10.89 5.93
C TRP A 152 1.11 -10.29 4.73
N SER A 153 2.41 -10.06 4.91
CA SER A 153 3.38 -9.83 3.84
C SER A 153 4.16 -11.12 3.57
N ALA A 154 4.71 -11.25 2.36
CA ALA A 154 5.68 -12.29 2.02
C ALA A 154 7.06 -12.08 2.68
N THR A 155 7.29 -10.91 3.29
CA THR A 155 8.55 -10.58 3.96
C THR A 155 8.63 -11.21 5.34
N GLN A 156 9.59 -12.11 5.53
CA GLN A 156 9.93 -12.69 6.82
C GLN A 156 10.64 -11.65 7.71
N ALA A 157 10.34 -11.64 9.02
CA ALA A 157 11.03 -10.80 10.00
C ALA A 157 12.14 -11.59 10.74
N SER A 158 11.82 -12.80 11.19
CA SER A 158 12.77 -13.76 11.77
C SER A 158 12.33 -15.19 11.44
N ALA A 159 13.01 -16.21 11.97
CA ALA A 159 12.57 -17.60 11.78
C ALA A 159 11.13 -17.82 12.28
N GLU A 160 10.74 -17.19 13.39
CA GLU A 160 9.45 -17.34 14.08
C GLU A 160 8.43 -16.24 13.73
N LEU A 161 8.89 -15.12 13.15
CA LEU A 161 8.09 -13.92 12.93
C LEU A 161 7.96 -13.57 11.45
N GLY A 162 6.76 -13.12 11.05
CA GLY A 162 6.46 -12.53 9.75
C GLY A 162 6.01 -11.07 9.89
N TRP A 163 6.18 -10.28 8.83
CA TRP A 163 5.67 -8.91 8.80
C TRP A 163 4.19 -8.86 8.42
N THR A 164 3.45 -7.99 9.11
CA THR A 164 2.07 -7.65 8.78
C THR A 164 1.88 -6.16 8.60
N GLN A 165 0.89 -5.77 7.78
CA GLN A 165 0.42 -4.39 7.65
C GLN A 165 -1.01 -4.27 8.17
N ASP A 166 -1.20 -3.38 9.15
CA ASP A 166 -2.52 -2.97 9.64
C ASP A 166 -3.12 -1.92 8.69
N PHE A 167 -4.36 -2.15 8.24
CA PHE A 167 -5.10 -1.27 7.33
C PHE A 167 -6.06 -0.31 8.03
N SER A 168 -6.18 -0.42 9.35
CA SER A 168 -6.89 0.51 10.22
C SER A 168 -5.97 1.66 10.62
N TYR A 169 -4.78 1.38 11.14
CA TYR A 169 -3.90 2.40 11.73
C TYR A 169 -2.56 2.58 11.01
N GLY A 170 -2.22 1.67 10.09
CA GLY A 170 -1.00 1.76 9.30
C GLY A 170 0.25 1.13 9.95
N HIS A 171 0.10 0.49 11.11
CA HIS A 171 1.21 -0.21 11.76
C HIS A 171 1.78 -1.35 10.89
N ARG A 172 3.10 -1.36 10.76
CA ARG A 172 3.89 -2.53 10.41
C ARG A 172 4.29 -3.23 11.70
N THR A 173 3.90 -4.48 11.83
CA THR A 173 4.10 -5.26 13.05
C THR A 173 4.72 -6.62 12.73
N MET A 174 5.66 -7.06 13.56
CA MET A 174 6.17 -8.42 13.55
C MET A 174 5.26 -9.33 14.36
N ASN A 175 4.75 -10.38 13.73
CA ASN A 175 3.84 -11.31 14.37
C ASN A 175 4.33 -12.75 14.24
N THR A 176 4.02 -13.56 15.25
CA THR A 176 4.26 -15.01 15.24
C THR A 176 3.57 -15.66 14.04
N LYS A 177 4.33 -16.43 13.26
CA LYS A 177 3.88 -17.05 12.01
C LYS A 177 2.69 -18.00 12.16
N SER A 178 2.45 -18.51 13.37
CA SER A 178 1.32 -19.39 13.72
C SER A 178 -0.04 -18.67 13.80
N LYS A 179 -0.08 -17.33 13.81
CA LYS A 179 -1.34 -16.58 13.85
C LYS A 179 -2.04 -16.58 12.48
N ILE A 180 -3.36 -16.61 12.50
CA ILE A 180 -4.20 -16.53 11.30
C ILE A 180 -4.56 -15.07 11.02
N PHE A 181 -4.12 -14.54 9.87
CA PHE A 181 -4.38 -13.16 9.46
C PHE A 181 -4.93 -13.06 8.04
N ASN A 182 -5.31 -11.84 7.66
CA ASN A 182 -5.84 -11.57 6.32
C ASN A 182 -4.75 -11.72 5.26
N VAL A 183 -5.17 -12.03 4.03
CA VAL A 183 -4.29 -12.18 2.88
C VAL A 183 -4.90 -11.40 1.72
N ARG A 184 -4.13 -10.47 1.16
CA ARG A 184 -4.50 -9.71 -0.03
C ARG A 184 -3.41 -9.95 -1.06
N CYS A 185 -3.79 -10.32 -2.26
CA CYS A 185 -2.86 -10.78 -3.28
C CYS A 185 -2.56 -9.70 -4.31
N VAL A 186 -1.45 -9.89 -5.02
CA VAL A 186 -1.09 -9.13 -6.21
C VAL A 186 -0.92 -10.08 -7.39
N ARG A 187 -1.27 -9.62 -8.59
CA ARG A 187 -1.03 -10.37 -9.83
C ARG A 187 0.39 -10.08 -10.34
N ARG A 188 1.05 -11.12 -10.85
CA ARG A 188 2.37 -11.04 -11.51
C ARG A 188 2.33 -11.71 -12.87
#